data_AF-A0A975HNL5-F1
#
_entry.id   AF-A0A975HNL5-F1
#
_cell.length_a   1.000
_cell.length_b   1.000
_cell.length_c   1.000
_cell.angle_alpha   90.00
_cell.angle_beta   90.00
_cell.angle_gamma   90.00
#
_symmetry.space_group_name_H-M   'P 1'
#
loop_
_entity.id
_entity.type
_entity.pdbx_description
1 polymer ?
#
loop_
_entity_poly.entity_id
_entity_poly.type
_entity_poly.pdbx_seq_one_letter_code
_entity_poly.pdbx_strand_id
1 'polypeptide(L)'
;MSTLAIFHPPQGLALVTRLVWQSCRAMREAIRAGDRCRAIGIGQWLANTRDAPECPEPLRRTIAGALEDALATFGGSGPALEPLQSDDGEVA
;
A
#
# COMPACT_ATOMS: atom_id res chain seq x y z
N MET A 1 -9.87 -36.15 18.65
CA MET A 1 -9.12 -35.98 17.39
C MET A 1 -9.46 -34.61 16.83
N SER A 2 -8.53 -33.66 16.88
CA SER A 2 -8.78 -32.28 16.42
C SER A 2 -8.32 -32.13 14.97
N THR A 3 -9.25 -31.85 14.07
CA THR A 3 -8.97 -31.60 12.66
C THR A 3 -8.37 -30.21 12.51
N LEU A 4 -7.10 -30.14 12.12
CA LEU A 4 -6.42 -28.89 11.81
C LEU A 4 -6.91 -28.41 10.44
N ALA A 5 -7.80 -27.42 10.41
CA ALA A 5 -8.22 -26.80 9.16
C ALA A 5 -7.05 -25.97 8.61
N ILE A 6 -6.35 -26.51 7.61
CA ILE A 6 -5.32 -25.77 6.88
C ILE A 6 -6.04 -24.77 5.99
N PHE A 7 -6.15 -23.52 6.47
CA PHE A 7 -6.71 -22.41 5.71
C PHE A 7 -5.87 -22.21 4.44
N HIS A 8 -6.37 -22.68 3.30
CA HIS A 8 -5.79 -22.34 2.00
C HIS A 8 -6.20 -20.91 1.71
N PRO A 9 -5.28 -19.93 1.71
CA PRO A 9 -5.65 -18.59 1.31
C PRO A 9 -6.19 -18.66 -0.13
N PRO A 10 -7.30 -17.97 -0.43
CA PRO A 10 -7.75 -17.85 -1.81
C PRO A 10 -6.57 -17.32 -2.63
N GLN A 11 -6.30 -17.90 -3.80
CA GLN A 11 -5.10 -17.60 -4.60
C GLN A 11 -4.88 -16.09 -4.84
N GLY A 12 -5.98 -15.32 -4.86
CA GLY A 12 -5.95 -13.85 -4.91
C GLY A 12 -5.24 -13.21 -3.71
N LEU A 13 -5.41 -13.71 -2.49
CA LEU A 13 -4.77 -13.13 -1.30
C LEU A 13 -3.26 -13.34 -1.30
N ALA A 14 -2.78 -14.51 -1.74
CA ALA A 14 -1.36 -14.78 -1.86
C ALA A 14 -0.69 -13.87 -2.91
N LEU A 15 -1.36 -13.64 -4.04
CA LEU A 15 -0.92 -12.71 -5.07
C LEU A 15 -0.91 -11.27 -4.56
N VAL A 16 -1.98 -10.82 -3.91
CA VAL A 16 -2.06 -9.47 -3.32
C VAL A 16 -0.97 -9.27 -2.27
N THR A 17 -0.76 -10.23 -1.37
CA THR A 17 0.31 -10.16 -0.36
C THR A 17 1.69 -10.03 -1.00
N ARG A 18 1.97 -10.80 -2.05
CA ARG A 18 3.22 -10.71 -2.79
C ARG A 18 3.37 -9.35 -3.47
N LEU A 19 2.30 -8.84 -4.07
CA LEU A 19 2.30 -7.52 -4.72
C LEU A 19 2.52 -6.40 -3.70
N VAL A 20 1.85 -6.43 -2.56
CA VAL A 20 2.08 -5.48 -1.45
C VAL A 20 3.53 -5.50 -1.00
N TRP A 21 4.10 -6.69 -0.79
CA TRP A 21 5.51 -6.80 -0.41
C TRP A 21 6.46 -6.18 -1.44
N GLN A 22 6.24 -6.47 -2.73
CA GLN A 22 7.05 -5.90 -3.80
C GLN A 22 6.87 -4.38 -3.92
N SER A 23 5.65 -3.87 -3.76
CA SER A 23 5.36 -2.44 -3.75
C SER A 23 6.03 -1.73 -2.58
N CYS A 24 5.99 -2.30 -1.36
CA CYS A 24 6.71 -1.74 -0.21
C CYS A 24 8.24 -1.66 -0.48
N ARG A 25 8.81 -2.69 -1.11
CA ARG A 25 10.22 -2.68 -1.52
C ARG A 25 10.51 -1.63 -2.58
N ALA A 26 9.71 -1.58 -3.64
CA ALA A 26 9.87 -0.63 -4.74
C ALA A 26 9.72 0.83 -4.27
N MET A 27 8.81 1.09 -3.32
CA MET A 27 8.67 2.40 -2.69
C MET A 27 9.94 2.80 -1.93
N ARG A 28 10.48 1.90 -1.10
CA ARG A 28 11.73 2.12 -0.37
C ARG A 28 12.93 2.32 -1.30
N GLU A 29 12.97 1.60 -2.42
CA GLU A 29 13.99 1.77 -3.46
C GLU A 29 13.86 3.14 -4.14
N ALA A 30 12.65 3.56 -4.49
CA ALA A 30 12.37 4.89 -5.05
C ALA A 30 12.76 6.02 -4.07
N ILE A 31 12.45 5.87 -2.78
CA ILE A 31 12.86 6.79 -1.72
C ILE A 31 14.39 6.94 -1.68
N ARG A 32 15.12 5.81 -1.64
CA ARG A 32 16.59 5.81 -1.62
C ARG A 32 17.19 6.44 -2.87
N ALA A 33 16.54 6.28 -4.02
CA ALA A 33 16.95 6.89 -5.28
C ALA A 33 16.60 8.38 -5.39
N GLY A 34 15.84 8.94 -4.43
CA GLY A 34 15.32 10.30 -4.51
C GLY A 34 14.20 10.48 -5.55
N ASP A 35 13.66 9.38 -6.10
CA ASP A 35 12.57 9.39 -7.07
C ASP A 35 11.23 9.57 -6.34
N ARG A 36 10.94 10.84 -6.03
CA ARG A 36 9.76 11.23 -5.27
C ARG A 36 8.47 10.86 -6.00
N CYS A 37 8.36 11.13 -7.30
CA CYS A 37 7.15 10.83 -8.08
C CYS A 37 6.78 9.35 -8.01
N ARG A 38 7.76 8.48 -8.21
CA ARG A 38 7.54 7.03 -8.14
C ARG A 38 7.17 6.57 -6.73
N ALA A 39 7.84 7.09 -5.71
CA ALA A 39 7.53 6.76 -4.32
C ALA A 39 6.10 7.18 -3.94
N ILE A 40 5.65 8.36 -4.40
CA ILE A 40 4.29 8.85 -4.19
C ILE A 40 3.26 7.94 -4.87
N GLY A 41 3.45 7.62 -6.16
CA GLY A 41 2.53 6.76 -6.89
C GLY A 41 2.36 5.37 -6.27
N ILE A 42 3.48 4.77 -5.82
CA ILE A 42 3.44 3.48 -5.11
C ILE A 42 2.77 3.62 -3.74
N GLY A 43 3.08 4.70 -3.00
CA GLY A 43 2.48 5.00 -1.70
C GLY A 43 0.96 5.15 -1.78
N GLN A 44 0.45 5.80 -2.83
CA GLN A 44 -0.99 5.98 -3.03
C GLN A 44 -1.69 4.65 -3.35
N TRP A 45 -1.08 3.80 -4.18
CA TRP A 45 -1.59 2.45 -4.43
C TRP A 45 -1.65 1.61 -3.14
N LEU A 46 -0.59 1.69 -2.31
CA LEU A 46 -0.54 1.03 -1.01
C LEU A 46 -1.64 1.55 -0.07
N ALA A 47 -1.83 2.86 0.03
CA ALA A 47 -2.89 3.46 0.85
C ALA A 47 -4.29 2.97 0.43
N ASN A 48 -4.59 3.00 -0.87
CA ASN A 48 -5.86 2.49 -1.40
C ASN A 48 -6.05 0.99 -1.07
N THR A 49 -4.98 0.19 -1.16
CA THR A 49 -5.02 -1.24 -0.82
C THR A 49 -5.26 -1.48 0.67
N ARG A 50 -4.72 -0.62 1.55
CA ARG A 50 -4.94 -0.69 3.00
C ARG A 50 -6.38 -0.39 3.37
N ASP A 51 -6.98 0.58 2.69
CA ASP A 51 -8.32 1.09 3.00
C ASP A 51 -9.44 0.24 2.39
N ALA A 52 -9.10 -0.70 1.50
CA ALA A 52 -10.04 -1.67 0.94
C ALA A 52 -10.65 -2.59 2.04
N PRO A 53 -11.98 -2.83 2.03
CA PRO A 53 -12.66 -3.59 3.09
C PRO A 53 -12.18 -5.03 3.20
N GLU A 54 -11.79 -5.64 2.08
CA GLU A 54 -11.26 -7.00 1.98
C GLU A 54 -9.80 -7.14 2.42
N CYS A 55 -9.10 -6.03 2.71
CA CYS A 55 -7.70 -6.07 3.12
C CYS A 55 -7.55 -6.71 4.51
N PRO A 56 -6.81 -7.82 4.67
CA PRO A 56 -6.66 -8.41 5.99
C PRO A 56 -5.86 -7.50 6.92
N GLU A 57 -6.23 -7.49 8.19
CA GLU A 57 -5.59 -6.67 9.22
C GLU A 57 -4.05 -6.80 9.27
N PRO A 58 -3.43 -8.00 9.14
CA PRO A 58 -1.97 -8.11 9.07
C PRO A 58 -1.35 -7.34 7.89
N LEU A 59 -2.04 -7.30 6.76
CA LEU A 59 -1.60 -6.61 5.56
C LEU A 59 -1.75 -5.10 5.73
N ARG A 60 -2.85 -4.64 6.34
CA ARG A 60 -3.05 -3.21 6.68
C ARG A 60 -1.92 -2.66 7.53
N ARG A 61 -1.52 -3.38 8.59
CA ARG A 61 -0.39 -2.99 9.46
C ARG A 61 0.93 -2.93 8.70
N THR A 62 1.18 -3.91 7.83
CA THR A 62 2.38 -3.95 6.99
C THR A 62 2.47 -2.74 6.07
N ILE A 63 1.34 -2.37 5.46
CA ILE A 63 1.25 -1.20 4.60
C ILE A 63 1.43 0.09 5.42
N ALA A 64 0.73 0.21 6.56
CA ALA A 64 0.81 1.39 7.42
C ALA A 64 2.26 1.68 7.85
N GLY A 65 2.99 0.67 8.35
CA GLY A 65 4.39 0.84 8.73
C GLY A 65 5.28 1.25 7.55
N ALA A 66 5.05 0.70 6.35
CA ALA A 66 5.82 1.10 5.17
C ALA A 66 5.56 2.55 4.75
N LEU A 67 4.32 3.03 4.88
CA LEU A 67 3.96 4.42 4.60
C LEU A 67 4.53 5.38 5.66
N GLU A 68 4.49 5.01 6.93
CA GLU A 68 5.10 5.79 8.03
C GLU A 68 6.62 5.92 7.84
N ASP A 69 7.31 4.83 7.49
CA ASP A 69 8.75 4.85 7.14
C ASP A 69 9.02 5.83 5.98
N ALA A 70 8.16 5.82 4.96
CA ALA A 70 8.28 6.68 3.79
C ALA A 70 8.08 8.17 4.16
N LEU A 71 7.06 8.46 4.96
CA LEU A 71 6.76 9.81 5.48
C LEU A 71 7.92 10.36 6.32
N ALA A 72 8.50 9.54 7.20
CA ALA A 72 9.65 9.91 8.01
C ALA A 72 10.88 10.23 7.13
N THR A 73 11.09 9.45 6.07
CA THR A 73 12.27 9.62 5.19
C THR A 73 12.15 10.85 4.28
N PHE A 74 10.94 11.22 3.84
CA PHE A 74 10.71 12.43 3.03
C PHE A 74 10.53 13.71 3.86
N GLY A 75 10.78 13.68 5.18
CA GLY A 75 10.85 14.89 6.01
C GLY A 75 9.50 15.46 6.43
N GLY A 76 8.52 14.61 6.75
CA GLY A 76 7.21 15.04 7.27
C GLY A 76 6.28 15.66 6.22
N SER A 77 6.80 15.93 5.02
CA SER A 77 6.04 16.10 3.79
C SER A 77 6.16 14.81 2.99
N GLY A 78 5.51 13.75 3.50
CA GLY A 78 5.17 12.64 2.60
C GLY A 78 4.36 13.16 1.41
N PRO A 79 4.05 12.34 0.38
CA PRO A 79 2.88 12.66 -0.41
C PRO A 79 1.78 13.03 0.57
N ALA A 80 1.19 14.22 0.41
CA ALA A 80 -0.15 14.38 0.91
C ALA A 80 -0.90 13.21 0.27
N LEU A 81 -1.15 12.16 1.06
CA LEU A 81 -1.98 11.02 0.68
C LEU A 81 -3.42 11.54 0.65
N GLU A 82 -3.61 12.66 -0.04
CA GLU A 82 -4.92 13.11 -0.42
C GLU A 82 -5.46 11.98 -1.30
N PRO A 83 -6.65 11.46 -0.95
CA PRO A 83 -7.38 10.62 -1.87
C PRO A 83 -7.36 11.31 -3.23
N LEU A 84 -7.16 10.54 -4.31
CA LEU A 84 -7.50 11.04 -5.64
C LEU A 84 -8.93 11.56 -5.52
N GLN A 85 -9.10 12.89 -5.49
CA GLN A 85 -10.40 13.49 -5.65
C GLN A 85 -10.96 12.88 -6.94
N SER A 86 -12.18 12.35 -6.85
CA SER A 86 -12.97 12.03 -8.04
C SER A 86 -12.86 13.25 -8.94
N ASP A 87 -12.26 13.06 -10.10
CA ASP A 87 -12.29 14.05 -11.16
C ASP A 87 -13.75 14.09 -11.63
N ASP A 88 -14.58 14.81 -10.88
CA ASP A 88 -15.88 15.26 -11.34
C ASP A 88 -15.61 16.38 -12.36
N GLY A 89 -14.97 15.98 -13.47
CA GLY A 89 -14.78 16.74 -14.68
C GLY A 89 -16.15 16.99 -15.33
N GLU A 90 -16.80 18.05 -14.88
CA GLU A 90 -17.30 19.18 -15.67
C GLU A 90 -17.95 18.88 -17.03
N VAL A 91 -19.18 19.37 -17.25
CA VAL A 91 -19.46 20.32 -18.35
C VAL A 91 -20.83 21.01 -18.24
N ALA A 92 -20.76 22.35 -18.26
CA ALA A 92 -21.72 23.36 -18.77
C ALA A 92 -23.11 23.51 -18.14
#